data_AF-A0A1F9U3P4-F1
#
_entry.id   AF-A0A1F9U3P4-F1
#
_cell.length_a   1.000
_cell.length_b   1.000
_cell.length_c   1.000
_cell.angle_alpha   90.00
_cell.angle_beta   90.00
_cell.angle_gamma   90.00
#
_symmetry.space_group_name_H-M   'P 1'
#
loop_
_entity.id
_entity.type
_entity.pdbx_description
1 polymer ?
#
loop_
_entity_poly.entity_id
_entity_poly.type
_entity_poly.pdbx_seq_one_letter_code
_entity_poly.pdbx_strand_id
1 'polypeptide(L)'
;MARHYLKNFAGARIDTLILGCTHYPLLKGTVGRIVGPKVKLIDSAEETARETEELLLRLKIRRTGGRSVRQFFVSDAPRRFLRLARLLGVKVSRVALHSFDA
;
A
#
# COMPACT_ATOMS: atom_id res chain seq x y z
N MET A 1 18.40 7.31 9.96
CA MET A 1 17.03 7.87 9.93
C MET A 1 15.98 6.90 10.49
N ALA A 2 15.67 5.75 9.86
CA ALA A 2 14.63 4.83 10.36
C ALA A 2 14.81 4.37 11.82
N ARG A 3 16.05 4.05 12.25
CA ARG A 3 16.34 3.69 13.65
C ARG A 3 16.03 4.81 14.65
N HIS A 4 16.18 6.08 14.25
CA HIS A 4 15.89 7.21 15.13
C HIS A 4 14.39 7.30 15.40
N TYR A 5 13.56 7.20 14.35
CA TYR A 5 12.10 7.21 14.49
C TYR A 5 11.53 5.96 15.18
N LEU A 6 12.21 4.82 15.02
CA LEU A 6 11.78 3.57 15.63
C LEU A 6 12.41 3.30 17.00
N LYS A 7 13.24 4.22 17.52
CA LYS A 7 14.00 4.02 18.76
C LYS A 7 13.09 3.71 19.95
N ASN A 8 11.93 4.37 20.03
CA ASN A 8 10.97 4.16 21.11
C ASN A 8 10.20 2.84 21.00
N PHE A 9 10.22 2.19 19.83
CA PHE A 9 9.63 0.87 19.63
C PHE A 9 10.68 -0.24 19.78
N ALA A 10 11.95 0.07 19.49
CA ALA A 10 13.07 -0.82 19.72
C ALA A 10 13.32 -0.98 21.23
N GLY A 11 12.81 -2.09 21.80
CA GLY A 11 12.84 -2.36 23.24
C GLY A 11 11.54 -2.03 23.98
N ALA A 12 10.53 -1.47 23.30
CA ALA A 12 9.19 -1.37 23.86
C ALA A 12 8.46 -2.71 23.83
N ARG A 13 7.54 -2.91 24.77
CA ARG A 13 6.70 -4.12 24.93
C ARG A 13 5.64 -4.29 23.84
N ILE A 14 5.79 -3.66 22.67
CA ILE A 14 4.82 -3.87 21.58
C ILE A 14 5.03 -5.25 20.97
N ASP A 15 3.95 -5.94 20.67
CA ASP A 15 3.95 -7.19 19.91
C ASP A 15 3.52 -6.98 18.45
N THR A 16 3.00 -5.81 18.12
CA THR A 16 2.39 -5.49 16.83
C THR A 16 2.65 -4.04 16.46
N LEU A 17 2.96 -3.79 15.18
CA LEU A 17 3.15 -2.45 14.63
C LEU A 17 2.41 -2.32 13.29
N ILE A 18 1.53 -1.32 13.20
CA ILE A 18 0.78 -1.00 11.99
C ILE A 18 1.62 -0.10 11.08
N LEU A 19 1.77 -0.48 9.82
CA LEU A 19 2.40 0.32 8.77
C LEU A 19 1.38 1.33 8.19
N GLY A 20 1.01 2.31 9.02
CA GLY A 20 -0.13 3.22 8.77
C GLY A 20 0.05 4.29 7.67
N CYS A 21 1.06 4.16 6.81
CA CYS A 21 1.22 5.02 5.64
C CYS A 21 1.40 4.15 4.40
N THR A 22 0.79 4.53 3.29
CA THR A 22 0.83 3.81 2.01
C THR A 22 2.25 3.54 1.47
N HIS A 23 3.27 4.24 1.97
CA HIS A 23 4.67 4.08 1.55
C HIS A 23 5.45 3.08 2.42
N TYR A 24 5.01 2.81 3.64
CA TYR A 24 5.75 1.98 4.60
C TYR A 24 5.89 0.49 4.24
N PRO A 25 4.99 -0.12 3.44
CA PRO A 25 5.22 -1.47 2.91
C PRO A 25 6.58 -1.62 2.20
N LEU A 26 7.05 -0.58 1.49
CA LEU A 26 8.36 -0.57 0.83
C LEU A 26 9.53 -0.66 1.81
N LEU A 27 9.29 -0.29 3.07
CA LEU A 27 10.29 -0.30 4.15
C LEU A 27 10.10 -1.48 5.12
N LYS A 28 9.12 -2.37 4.90
CA LYS A 28 8.75 -3.48 5.80
C LYS A 28 9.96 -4.28 6.27
N GLY A 29 10.88 -4.64 5.37
CA GLY A 29 12.11 -5.35 5.71
C GLY A 29 13.11 -4.55 6.57
N THR A 30 13.18 -3.23 6.38
CA THR A 30 14.02 -2.36 7.23
C THR A 30 13.38 -2.13 8.59
N VAL A 31 12.07 -1.88 8.64
CA VAL A 31 11.32 -1.74 9.89
C VAL A 31 11.42 -3.03 10.71
N GLY A 32 11.17 -4.19 10.10
CA GLY A 32 11.22 -5.50 10.76
C GLY A 32 12.59 -5.82 11.37
N ARG A 33 13.68 -5.49 10.66
CA ARG A 33 15.04 -5.63 11.22
C ARG A 33 15.31 -4.73 12.43
N ILE A 34 14.61 -3.61 12.55
CA ILE A 34 14.81 -2.65 13.65
C ILE A 34 13.96 -3.03 14.87
N VAL A 35 12.68 -3.36 14.67
CA VAL A 35 11.76 -3.70 15.77
C VAL A 35 11.92 -5.14 16.26
N GLY A 36 12.50 -6.01 15.42
CA GLY A 36 12.80 -7.40 15.75
C GLY A 36 11.67 -8.37 15.41
N PRO A 37 11.97 -9.69 15.43
CA PRO A 37 11.06 -10.73 14.93
C PRO A 37 9.85 -10.98 15.83
N LYS A 38 9.86 -10.48 17.08
CA LYS A 38 8.73 -10.61 18.02
C LYS A 38 7.60 -9.61 17.74
N VAL A 39 7.82 -8.64 16.85
CA VAL A 39 6.83 -7.63 16.49
C VAL A 39 6.19 -7.98 15.15
N LYS A 40 4.89 -8.26 15.17
CA LYS A 40 4.06 -8.47 13.97
C LYS A 40 3.89 -7.15 13.23
N LEU A 41 4.27 -7.12 11.95
CA LEU A 41 4.03 -5.96 11.09
C LEU A 41 2.70 -6.13 10.34
N ILE A 42 1.79 -5.17 10.51
CA ILE A 42 0.50 -5.13 9.79
C ILE A 42 0.61 -4.17 8.62
N ASP A 43 0.32 -4.67 7.41
CA ASP A 43 0.27 -3.87 6.20
C ASP A 43 -1.16 -3.38 5.94
N SER A 44 -1.39 -2.08 6.07
CA SER A 44 -2.72 -1.50 5.88
C SER A 44 -3.27 -1.71 4.47
N ALA A 45 -2.44 -1.85 3.44
CA ALA A 45 -2.91 -2.12 2.09
C ALA A 45 -3.46 -3.54 1.94
N GLU A 46 -2.80 -4.54 2.55
CA GLU A 46 -3.25 -5.94 2.55
C GLU A 46 -4.57 -6.10 3.32
N GLU A 47 -4.69 -5.46 4.49
CA GLU A 47 -5.91 -5.53 5.30
C GLU A 47 -7.08 -4.80 4.60
N THR A 48 -6.83 -3.64 3.98
CA THR A 48 -7.86 -2.91 3.21
C THR A 48 -8.36 -3.74 2.02
N ALA A 49 -7.47 -4.46 1.33
CA ALA A 49 -7.85 -5.31 0.21
C ALA A 49 -8.73 -6.50 0.65
N ARG A 50 -8.40 -7.13 1.78
CA ARG A 50 -9.20 -8.23 2.37
C ARG A 50 -10.58 -7.76 2.81
N GLU A 51 -10.67 -6.66 3.55
CA GLU A 51 -11.95 -6.07 3.96
C GLU A 51 -12.81 -5.69 2.76
N THR A 52 -12.19 -5.15 1.70
CA THR A 52 -12.91 -4.83 0.44
C THR A 52 -13.51 -6.08 -0.19
N GLU A 53 -12.77 -7.20 -0.24
CA GLU A 53 -13.29 -8.47 -0.79
C GLU A 53 -14.48 -8.99 0.04
N GLU A 54 -14.34 -9.02 1.36
CA GLU A 54 -15.40 -9.46 2.28
C GLU A 54 -16.66 -8.59 2.15
N LEU A 55 -16.48 -7.28 2.02
CA LEU A 55 -17.59 -6.35 1.80
C LEU A 55 -18.30 -6.62 0.46
N LEU A 56 -17.56 -6.80 -0.63
CA LEU A 56 -18.14 -7.10 -1.95
C LEU A 56 -18.92 -8.43 -1.96
N LEU A 57 -18.43 -9.43 -1.22
CA LEU A 57 -19.12 -10.72 -1.04
C LEU A 57 -20.41 -10.55 -0.22
N ARG A 58 -20.32 -9.88 0.94
CA ARG A 58 -21.46 -9.64 1.83
C ARG A 58 -22.58 -8.86 1.14
N LEU A 59 -22.23 -7.86 0.33
CA LEU A 59 -23.17 -7.05 -0.44
C LEU A 59 -23.66 -7.75 -1.72
N LYS A 60 -23.14 -8.94 -2.05
CA LYS A 60 -23.46 -9.69 -3.29
C LYS A 60 -23.22 -8.89 -4.57
N ILE A 61 -22.25 -7.97 -4.55
CA ILE A 61 -21.84 -7.14 -5.71
C ILE A 61 -20.47 -7.53 -6.26
N ARG A 62 -19.85 -8.60 -5.74
CA ARG A 62 -18.61 -9.14 -6.27
C ARG A 62 -18.81 -9.57 -7.72
N ARG A 63 -17.99 -9.04 -8.60
CA ARG A 63 -17.94 -9.45 -10.01
C ARG A 63 -17.53 -10.92 -10.12
N THR A 64 -18.26 -11.71 -10.89
CA THR A 64 -18.05 -13.16 -11.05
C THR A 64 -17.35 -13.56 -12.36
N GLY A 65 -17.12 -12.63 -13.29
CA GLY A 65 -16.45 -12.93 -14.55
C GLY A 65 -16.15 -11.72 -15.43
N GLY A 66 -15.56 -12.01 -16.60
CA GLY A 66 -15.12 -11.02 -17.59
C GLY A 66 -13.69 -10.53 -17.37
N ARG A 67 -13.15 -9.83 -18.37
CA ARG A 67 -11.78 -9.27 -18.30
C ARG A 67 -11.72 -8.11 -17.31
N SER A 68 -10.76 -8.15 -16.40
CA SER A 68 -10.48 -7.01 -15.52
C SER A 68 -9.79 -5.88 -16.29
N VAL A 69 -10.27 -4.65 -16.07
CA VAL A 69 -9.69 -3.44 -16.65
C VAL A 69 -9.22 -2.57 -15.50
N ARG A 70 -7.96 -2.13 -15.56
CA ARG A 70 -7.37 -1.18 -14.61
C ARG A 70 -7.01 0.10 -15.35
N GLN A 71 -7.55 1.22 -14.89
CA GLN A 71 -7.27 2.56 -15.42
C GLN A 71 -6.76 3.43 -14.27
N PHE A 72 -5.72 4.21 -14.55
CA PHE A 72 -5.10 5.10 -13.57
C PHE A 72 -5.29 6.55 -14.03
N PHE A 73 -5.70 7.40 -13.10
CA PHE A 73 -5.85 8.83 -13.31
C PHE A 73 -4.94 9.55 -12.32
N VAL A 74 -4.22 10.56 -12.79
CA VAL A 74 -3.33 11.38 -11.95
C VAL A 74 -3.65 12.85 -12.19
N SER A 75 -3.53 13.66 -11.13
CA SER A 75 -3.71 15.11 -11.23
C SER A 75 -2.49 15.82 -11.80
N ASP A 76 -1.31 15.19 -11.76
CA ASP A 76 -0.08 15.75 -12.30
C ASP A 76 0.92 14.64 -12.72
N ALA A 77 1.90 15.03 -13.53
CA ALA A 77 3.12 14.29 -13.84
C ALA A 77 2.93 12.80 -14.21
N PRO A 78 2.11 12.45 -15.21
CA PRO A 78 1.84 11.06 -15.62
C PRO A 78 3.10 10.30 -16.01
N ARG A 79 4.09 10.98 -16.62
CA ARG A 79 5.39 10.38 -16.96
C ARG A 79 6.18 9.99 -15.70
N ARG A 80 6.14 10.80 -14.64
CA ARG A 80 6.82 10.50 -13.36
C ARG A 80 6.14 9.33 -12.66
N PHE A 81 4.81 9.31 -12.65
CA PHE A 81 4.03 8.20 -12.11
C PHE A 81 4.38 6.87 -12.78
N LEU A 82 4.42 6.82 -14.12
CA LEU A 82 4.80 5.62 -14.87
C LEU A 82 6.23 5.14 -14.55
N ARG A 83 7.18 6.06 -14.39
CA ARG A 83 8.55 5.71 -13.98
C ARG A 83 8.59 5.09 -12.58
N LEU A 84 7.86 5.68 -11.63
CA LEU A 84 7.78 5.16 -10.27
C LEU A 84 7.13 3.78 -10.24
N ALA A 85 6.01 3.59 -10.93
CA ALA A 85 5.34 2.30 -11.04
C ALA A 85 6.27 1.22 -11.59
N ARG A 86 7.04 1.53 -12.64
CA ARG A 86 8.05 0.61 -13.21
C ARG A 86 9.14 0.27 -12.20
N LEU A 87 9.65 1.25 -11.46
CA LEU A 87 10.67 1.04 -10.43
C LEU A 87 10.15 0.15 -9.29
N LEU A 88 8.85 0.24 -8.97
CA LEU A 88 8.18 -0.60 -7.99
C LEU A 88 7.70 -1.96 -8.56
N GLY A 89 7.98 -2.27 -9.82
CA GLY A 89 7.54 -3.51 -10.47
C GLY A 89 6.04 -3.58 -10.76
N VAL A 90 5.32 -2.46 -10.66
CA VAL A 90 3.87 -2.38 -10.88
C VAL A 90 3.58 -2.19 -12.37
N LYS A 91 2.83 -3.13 -12.95
CA LYS A 91 2.39 -3.05 -14.36
C LYS A 91 1.24 -2.06 -14.51
N VAL A 92 1.56 -0.86 -14.98
CA VAL A 92 0.60 0.19 -15.32
C VAL A 92 0.59 0.37 -16.85
N SER A 93 -0.55 0.11 -17.50
CA SER A 93 -0.68 0.18 -18.96
C SER A 93 -1.33 1.47 -19.47
N ARG A 94 -2.18 2.12 -18.67
CA ARG A 94 -2.90 3.33 -19.08
C ARG A 94 -2.97 4.32 -17.91
N VAL A 95 -2.40 5.51 -18.12
CA VAL A 95 -2.44 6.65 -17.19
C VAL A 95 -2.97 7.85 -17.95
N ALA A 96 -4.01 8.48 -17.44
CA ALA A 96 -4.53 9.74 -17.96
C ALA A 96 -4.28 10.87 -16.96
N LEU A 97 -3.88 12.05 -17.48
CA LEU A 97 -3.91 13.27 -16.69
C LEU A 97 -5.38 13.70 -16.56
N HIS A 98 -5.83 14.00 -15.35
CA HIS A 98 -7.18 14.46 -15.08
C HIS A 98 -7.11 15.75 -14.25
N SER A 99 -7.65 16.84 -14.81
CA SER A 99 -7.86 18.07 -14.04
C SER A 99 -9.18 17.97 -13.30
N PHE A 100 -9.17 18.38 -12.04
CA PHE A 100 -10.38 18.59 -11.25
C PHE A 100 -10.63 20.09 -11.24
N ASP A 101 -11.04 20.63 -12.39
CA ASP A 101 -11.47 22.02 -12.46
C ASP A 101 -12.77 22.14 -11.64
N ALA A 102 -12.78 23.04 -10.65
CA ALA A 102 -13.94 23.41 -9.85
C ALA A 102 -14.63 24.65 -10.44
#